data_AF-A0A923VLF8-F1
#
_entry.id   AF-A0A923VLF8-F1
#
_cell.length_a   1.000
_cell.length_b   1.000
_cell.length_c   1.000
_cell.angle_alpha   90.00
_cell.angle_beta   90.00
_cell.angle_gamma   90.00
#
_symmetry.space_group_name_H-M   'P 1'
#
loop_
_entity.id
_entity.type
_entity.pdbx_description
1 polymer ?
#
loop_
_entity_poly.entity_id
_entity_poly.type
_entity_poly.pdbx_seq_one_letter_code
_entity_poly.pdbx_strand_id
1 'polypeptide(L)'
;MEKARTVPDSYPLTLNSLISGCNQKTSRDPLMAMSDAQAQSALDSLKQLSLVFEASGSRVTRWEHNFQRVVGVPEQSAVLLGLLMLRGPQTSGELRINTERWYKFADISSVEGFLEELQDRSAEKGGPLVVKLPRAPGMREQRWAHLLCGPVEASQAAGDESADAVPSAGEIGHLHTRLHVLENEVAQLRDTVQKLYNELGLSQPGQT
;
A
#
# COMPACT_ATOMS: atom_id res chain seq x y z
N MET A 1 -3.79 -3.53 11.44
CA MET A 1 -2.89 -4.70 11.39
C MET A 1 -1.79 -4.60 12.46
N GLU A 2 -0.82 -3.69 12.35
CA GLU A 2 0.31 -3.55 13.30
C GLU A 2 -0.08 -3.57 14.79
N LYS A 3 -0.95 -2.65 15.19
CA LYS A 3 -1.29 -2.45 16.61
C LYS A 3 -2.13 -3.59 17.18
N ALA A 4 -2.86 -4.33 16.35
CA ALA A 4 -3.57 -5.52 16.77
C ALA A 4 -2.63 -6.61 17.31
N ARG A 5 -1.35 -6.61 16.90
CA ARG A 5 -0.32 -7.56 17.37
C ARG A 5 0.62 -6.96 18.39
N THR A 6 1.10 -5.76 18.12
CA THR A 6 2.15 -5.14 18.93
C THR A 6 1.63 -4.50 20.21
N VAL A 7 0.36 -4.09 20.24
CA VAL A 7 -0.29 -3.44 21.39
C VAL A 7 -1.77 -3.87 21.47
N PRO A 8 -2.07 -5.16 21.74
CA PRO A 8 -3.41 -5.70 21.67
C PRO A 8 -4.39 -5.00 22.63
N ASP A 9 -3.92 -4.54 23.79
CA ASP A 9 -4.75 -3.82 24.77
C ASP A 9 -5.32 -2.49 24.26
N SER A 10 -4.67 -1.90 23.24
CA SER A 10 -5.12 -0.66 22.61
C SER A 10 -6.02 -0.91 21.39
N TYR A 11 -6.16 -2.16 20.95
CA TYR A 11 -6.98 -2.53 19.80
C TYR A 11 -8.36 -3.00 20.26
N PRO A 12 -9.47 -2.59 19.60
CA PRO A 12 -9.52 -1.76 18.40
C PRO A 12 -9.21 -0.27 18.61
N LEU A 13 -8.68 0.36 17.56
CA LEU A 13 -8.10 1.70 17.63
C LEU A 13 -9.19 2.78 17.55
N THR A 14 -9.04 3.85 18.32
CA THR A 14 -9.81 5.09 18.09
C THR A 14 -9.18 5.86 16.92
N LEU A 15 -9.89 6.88 16.40
CA LEU A 15 -9.34 7.75 15.34
C LEU A 15 -7.98 8.36 15.76
N ASN A 16 -7.89 8.88 16.98
CA ASN A 16 -6.66 9.49 17.50
C ASN A 16 -5.49 8.49 17.59
N SER A 17 -5.74 7.26 18.05
CA SER A 17 -4.68 6.26 18.13
C SER A 17 -4.29 5.70 16.76
N LEU A 18 -5.21 5.69 15.79
CA LEU A 18 -4.90 5.40 14.39
C LEU A 18 -3.99 6.45 13.78
N ILE A 19 -4.32 7.75 13.90
CA ILE A 19 -3.51 8.86 13.37
C ILE A 19 -2.12 8.87 14.02
N SER A 20 -2.07 8.68 15.34
CA SER A 20 -0.81 8.55 16.07
C SER A 20 0.02 7.37 15.58
N GLY A 21 -0.63 6.30 15.09
CA GLY A 21 0.00 5.17 14.42
C GLY A 21 0.48 5.50 13.01
N CYS A 22 -0.28 6.23 12.20
CA CYS A 22 0.14 6.62 10.85
C CYS A 22 1.35 7.55 10.87
N ASN A 23 1.38 8.51 11.80
CA ASN A 23 2.40 9.56 11.89
C ASN A 23 3.60 9.19 12.77
N GLN A 24 3.84 7.89 13.01
CA GLN A 24 4.99 7.45 13.82
C GLN A 24 6.32 7.76 13.12
N LYS A 25 7.31 8.21 13.89
CA LYS A 25 8.67 8.47 13.38
C LYS A 25 9.48 7.19 13.13
N THR A 26 8.97 6.04 13.56
CA THR A 26 9.65 4.75 13.44
C THR A 26 8.74 3.77 12.72
N SER A 27 9.34 2.85 11.98
CA SER A 27 8.60 1.85 11.19
C SER A 27 7.63 2.42 10.16
N ARG A 28 7.89 3.65 9.71
CA ARG A 28 7.19 4.33 8.62
C ARG A 28 8.22 4.80 7.61
N ASP A 29 7.98 4.48 6.35
CA ASP A 29 8.74 4.98 5.24
C ASP A 29 7.83 5.05 4.00
N PRO A 30 7.50 6.26 3.50
CA PRO A 30 7.92 7.56 4.01
C PRO A 30 7.23 7.96 5.33
N LEU A 31 7.80 8.95 6.02
CA LEU A 31 7.13 9.58 7.16
C LEU A 31 5.89 10.35 6.69
N MET A 32 4.79 10.22 7.42
CA MET A 32 3.51 10.86 7.10
C MET A 32 3.09 11.88 8.16
N ALA A 33 2.27 12.83 7.75
CA ALA A 33 1.57 13.78 8.61
C ALA A 33 0.08 13.81 8.22
N MET A 34 -0.64 12.73 8.53
CA MET A 34 -2.07 12.61 8.31
C MET A 34 -2.88 13.48 9.28
N SER A 35 -3.88 14.16 8.74
CA SER A 35 -4.92 14.88 9.50
C SER A 35 -6.12 13.97 9.82
N ASP A 36 -6.95 14.39 10.77
CA ASP A 36 -8.20 13.72 11.14
C ASP A 36 -9.15 13.54 9.95
N ALA A 37 -9.30 14.58 9.11
CA ALA A 37 -10.17 14.52 7.94
C ALA A 37 -9.69 13.49 6.90
N GLN A 38 -8.37 13.42 6.66
CA GLN A 38 -7.78 12.43 5.75
C GLN A 38 -7.94 11.00 6.31
N ALA A 39 -7.70 10.82 7.62
CA ALA A 39 -7.85 9.52 8.26
C ALA A 39 -9.31 9.04 8.23
N GLN A 40 -10.27 9.93 8.51
CA GLN A 40 -11.69 9.59 8.45
C GLN A 40 -12.14 9.24 7.03
N SER A 41 -11.76 10.04 6.03
CA SER A 41 -12.08 9.76 4.62
C SER A 41 -11.49 8.42 4.14
N ALA A 42 -10.27 8.09 4.57
CA ALA A 42 -9.66 6.79 4.30
C ALA A 42 -10.42 5.64 4.99
N LEU A 43 -10.82 5.80 6.25
CA LEU A 43 -11.61 4.81 6.98
C LEU A 43 -12.97 4.56 6.32
N ASP A 44 -13.66 5.61 5.88
CA ASP A 44 -14.94 5.50 5.20
C ASP A 44 -14.81 4.72 3.87
N SER A 45 -13.74 5.01 3.11
CA SER A 45 -13.43 4.27 1.88
C SER A 45 -13.10 2.79 2.15
N LEU A 46 -12.29 2.51 3.18
CA LEU A 46 -11.94 1.14 3.58
C LEU A 46 -13.14 0.35 4.12
N LYS A 47 -14.10 1.03 4.76
CA LYS A 47 -15.35 0.44 5.24
C LYS A 47 -16.23 -0.03 4.08
N GLN A 48 -16.30 0.74 2.99
CA GLN A 48 -17.01 0.33 1.76
C GLN A 48 -16.40 -0.95 1.16
N LEU A 49 -15.08 -1.13 1.29
CA LEU A 49 -14.36 -2.33 0.85
C LEU A 49 -14.40 -3.49 1.86
N SER A 50 -15.13 -3.35 2.97
CA SER A 50 -15.15 -4.33 4.09
C SER A 50 -13.77 -4.63 4.69
N LEU A 51 -12.78 -3.76 4.46
CA LEU A 51 -11.42 -3.88 5.00
C LEU A 51 -11.33 -3.40 6.44
N VAL A 52 -12.26 -2.55 6.86
CA VAL A 52 -12.35 -2.00 8.20
C VAL A 52 -13.80 -2.04 8.70
N PHE A 53 -13.98 -2.32 9.99
CA PHE A 53 -15.28 -2.30 10.68
C PHE A 53 -15.25 -1.40 11.91
N GLU A 54 -16.41 -0.87 12.27
CA GLU A 54 -16.59 -0.20 13.56
C GLU A 54 -16.90 -1.24 14.63
N ALA A 55 -16.10 -1.24 15.70
CA ALA A 55 -16.31 -2.09 16.85
C ALA A 55 -17.54 -1.61 17.64
N SER A 56 -18.44 -2.55 17.93
CA SER A 56 -19.66 -2.27 18.69
C SER A 56 -19.39 -2.20 20.21
N GLY A 57 -20.24 -1.47 20.95
CA GLY A 57 -20.25 -1.53 22.42
C GLY A 57 -19.31 -0.55 23.14
N SER A 58 -18.65 0.37 22.42
CA SER A 58 -17.83 1.42 23.02
C SER A 58 -18.49 2.80 22.92
N ARG A 59 -18.30 3.65 23.93
CA ARG A 59 -18.76 5.06 23.90
C ARG A 59 -18.04 5.89 22.82
N VAL A 60 -16.85 5.46 22.42
CA VAL A 60 -16.02 6.10 21.39
C VAL A 60 -15.87 5.13 20.24
N THR A 61 -16.12 5.60 19.01
CA THR A 61 -15.96 4.80 17.80
C THR A 61 -14.55 4.22 17.74
N ARG A 62 -14.48 2.90 17.54
CA ARG A 62 -13.24 2.15 17.42
C ARG A 62 -13.24 1.34 16.14
N TRP A 63 -12.08 1.12 15.57
CA TRP A 63 -11.89 0.58 14.24
C TRP A 63 -11.08 -0.72 14.28
N GLU A 64 -11.64 -1.74 13.63
CA GLU A 64 -11.06 -3.07 13.45
C GLU A 64 -10.70 -3.30 11.99
N HIS A 65 -9.59 -4.00 11.73
CA HIS A 65 -9.22 -4.44 10.39
C HIS A 65 -9.77 -5.83 10.08
N ASN A 66 -10.09 -6.08 8.81
CA ASN A 66 -10.56 -7.36 8.27
C ASN A 66 -9.71 -7.79 7.04
N PHE A 67 -8.44 -7.36 7.01
CA PHE A 67 -7.56 -7.49 5.85
C PHE A 67 -7.37 -8.95 5.40
N GLN A 68 -7.06 -9.87 6.32
CA GLN A 68 -6.80 -11.28 5.96
C GLN A 68 -7.98 -11.93 5.26
N ARG A 69 -9.21 -11.62 5.70
CA ARG A 69 -10.43 -12.21 5.15
C ARG A 69 -10.76 -11.64 3.78
N VAL A 70 -10.63 -10.34 3.59
CA VAL A 70 -10.91 -9.68 2.30
C VAL A 70 -9.88 -10.10 1.25
N VAL A 71 -8.60 -10.11 1.63
CA VAL A 71 -7.51 -10.45 0.70
C VAL A 71 -7.36 -11.97 0.56
N GLY A 72 -7.93 -12.77 1.46
CA GLY A 72 -7.88 -14.24 1.39
C GLY A 72 -6.45 -14.78 1.54
N VAL A 73 -5.71 -14.27 2.52
CA VAL A 73 -4.31 -14.66 2.80
C VAL A 73 -4.15 -15.10 4.26
N PRO A 74 -3.23 -16.02 4.55
CA PRO A 74 -2.94 -16.41 5.92
C PRO A 74 -2.30 -15.26 6.70
N GLU A 75 -2.24 -15.41 8.01
CA GLU A 75 -1.73 -14.37 8.91
C GLU A 75 -0.29 -13.96 8.57
N GLN A 76 0.57 -14.93 8.28
CA GLN A 76 1.98 -14.73 7.96
C GLN A 76 2.15 -13.82 6.75
N SER A 77 1.44 -14.13 5.66
CA SER A 77 1.41 -13.33 4.44
C SER A 77 0.85 -11.92 4.69
N ALA A 78 -0.19 -11.80 5.52
CA ALA A 78 -0.77 -10.51 5.88
C ALA A 78 0.21 -9.63 6.66
N VAL A 79 1.01 -10.21 7.56
CA VAL A 79 2.06 -9.49 8.30
C VAL A 79 3.13 -8.95 7.34
N LEU A 80 3.57 -9.76 6.37
CA LEU A 80 4.55 -9.34 5.36
C LEU A 80 4.00 -8.21 4.48
N LEU A 81 2.77 -8.35 3.97
CA LEU A 81 2.08 -7.28 3.21
C LEU A 81 1.92 -6.01 4.05
N GLY A 82 1.53 -6.17 5.32
CA GLY A 82 1.40 -5.07 6.28
C GLY A 82 2.70 -4.28 6.45
N LEU A 83 3.82 -4.98 6.55
CA LEU A 83 5.12 -4.33 6.72
C LEU A 83 5.60 -3.67 5.41
N LEU A 84 5.40 -4.30 4.26
CA LEU A 84 5.70 -3.71 2.95
C LEU A 84 4.88 -2.44 2.71
N MET A 85 3.60 -2.39 3.13
CA MET A 85 2.78 -1.18 3.05
C MET A 85 3.29 -0.04 3.93
N LEU A 86 3.89 -0.35 5.07
CA LEU A 86 4.34 0.65 6.05
C LEU A 86 5.75 1.17 5.76
N ARG A 87 6.57 0.40 5.04
CA ARG A 87 8.01 0.67 4.90
C ARG A 87 8.55 0.50 3.48
N GLY A 88 7.67 0.29 2.50
CA GLY A 88 8.06 0.07 1.12
C GLY A 88 8.88 -1.22 0.89
N PRO A 89 9.64 -1.28 -0.22
CA PRO A 89 10.36 -2.47 -0.63
C PRO A 89 11.49 -2.88 0.32
N GLN A 90 11.49 -4.13 0.78
CA GLN A 90 12.45 -4.65 1.77
C GLN A 90 13.04 -6.00 1.36
N THR A 91 14.24 -6.32 1.85
CA THR A 91 14.83 -7.66 1.67
C THR A 91 14.16 -8.68 2.59
N SER A 92 14.27 -9.97 2.26
CA SER A 92 13.75 -11.06 3.09
C SER A 92 14.33 -11.04 4.52
N GLY A 93 15.60 -10.63 4.66
CA GLY A 93 16.27 -10.45 5.95
C GLY A 93 15.72 -9.29 6.76
N GLU A 94 15.53 -8.12 6.12
CA GLU A 94 14.90 -6.95 6.74
C GLU A 94 13.47 -7.28 7.21
N LEU A 95 12.68 -7.94 6.35
CA LEU A 95 11.31 -8.35 6.68
C LEU A 95 11.28 -9.26 7.90
N ARG A 96 12.17 -10.26 7.99
CA ARG A 96 12.23 -11.17 9.16
C ARG A 96 12.50 -10.41 10.47
N ILE A 97 13.42 -9.46 10.45
CA ILE A 97 13.78 -8.67 11.65
C ILE A 97 12.62 -7.75 12.03
N ASN A 98 12.08 -7.02 11.06
CA ASN A 98 11.07 -5.99 11.29
C ASN A 98 9.69 -6.57 11.64
N THR A 99 9.40 -7.79 11.23
CA THR A 99 8.15 -8.50 11.58
C THR A 99 8.19 -9.18 12.95
N GLU A 100 9.33 -9.26 13.64
CA GLU A 100 9.50 -10.11 14.83
C GLU A 100 8.46 -9.85 15.94
N ARG A 101 8.04 -8.59 16.12
CA ARG A 101 6.99 -8.21 17.10
C ARG A 101 5.56 -8.47 16.62
N TRP A 102 5.34 -8.68 15.33
CA TRP A 102 4.03 -9.01 14.75
C TRP A 102 3.85 -10.52 14.66
N TYR A 103 4.86 -11.21 14.12
CA TYR A 103 4.90 -12.66 13.92
C TYR A 103 6.36 -13.12 13.84
N LYS A 104 6.69 -14.19 14.57
CA LYS A 104 8.06 -14.73 14.61
C LYS A 104 8.23 -15.83 13.57
N PHE A 105 8.86 -15.47 12.44
CA PHE A 105 9.27 -16.44 11.41
C PHE A 105 10.46 -17.28 11.90
N ALA A 106 10.52 -18.55 11.50
CA ALA A 106 11.59 -19.46 11.89
C ALA A 106 12.95 -18.98 11.37
N ASP A 107 13.04 -18.77 10.06
CA ASP A 107 14.23 -18.37 9.32
C ASP A 107 13.86 -17.49 8.12
N ILE A 108 14.88 -17.07 7.36
CA ILE A 108 14.69 -16.24 6.16
C ILE A 108 13.98 -17.04 5.06
N SER A 109 14.28 -18.34 4.93
CA SER A 109 13.65 -19.23 3.94
C SER A 109 12.14 -19.33 4.14
N SER A 110 11.66 -19.32 5.38
CA SER A 110 10.23 -19.28 5.69
C SER A 110 9.58 -17.99 5.19
N VAL A 111 10.26 -16.83 5.33
CA VAL A 111 9.77 -15.55 4.80
C VAL A 111 9.72 -15.60 3.28
N GLU A 112 10.76 -16.11 2.63
CA GLU A 112 10.80 -16.24 1.17
C GLU A 112 9.69 -17.15 0.65
N GLY A 113 9.44 -18.31 1.28
CA GLY A 113 8.36 -19.20 0.86
C GLY A 113 6.98 -18.53 0.87
N PHE A 114 6.67 -17.71 1.87
CA PHE A 114 5.40 -16.96 1.89
C PHE A 114 5.36 -15.84 0.85
N LEU A 115 6.50 -15.22 0.52
CA LEU A 115 6.57 -14.18 -0.52
C LEU A 115 6.44 -14.77 -1.92
N GLU A 116 7.06 -15.92 -2.16
CA GLU A 116 6.93 -16.69 -3.40
C GLU A 116 5.48 -17.16 -3.59
N GLU A 117 4.83 -17.69 -2.56
CA GLU A 117 3.40 -18.04 -2.64
C GLU A 117 2.51 -16.82 -2.94
N LEU A 118 2.84 -15.64 -2.40
CA LEU A 118 2.12 -14.40 -2.69
C LEU A 118 2.37 -13.88 -4.12
N GLN A 119 3.55 -14.15 -4.69
CA GLN A 119 3.90 -13.81 -6.07
C GLN A 119 3.27 -14.79 -7.06
N ASP A 120 3.20 -16.08 -6.74
CA ASP A 120 2.64 -17.12 -7.60
C ASP A 120 1.13 -17.31 -7.42
N ARG A 121 0.50 -16.44 -6.62
CA ARG A 121 -0.93 -16.45 -6.32
C ARG A 121 -1.77 -16.36 -7.60
N SER A 122 -2.67 -17.32 -7.79
CA SER A 122 -3.45 -17.47 -9.02
C SER A 122 -4.39 -16.29 -9.32
N ALA A 123 -4.68 -16.08 -10.60
CA ALA A 123 -5.61 -15.04 -11.05
C ALA A 123 -7.03 -15.21 -10.46
N GLU A 124 -7.50 -16.44 -10.26
CA GLU A 124 -8.79 -16.74 -9.61
C GLU A 124 -8.87 -16.21 -8.17
N LYS A 125 -7.73 -16.15 -7.47
CA LYS A 125 -7.65 -15.57 -6.13
C LYS A 125 -7.45 -14.06 -6.16
N GLY A 126 -7.31 -13.44 -7.33
CA GLY A 126 -7.02 -12.02 -7.49
C GLY A 126 -5.56 -11.70 -7.81
N GLY A 127 -4.76 -12.72 -8.19
CA GLY A 127 -3.42 -12.54 -8.74
C GLY A 127 -2.32 -12.27 -7.71
N PRO A 128 -1.10 -11.95 -8.20
CA PRO A 128 0.07 -11.69 -7.39
C PRO A 128 -0.13 -10.47 -6.50
N LEU A 129 0.27 -10.59 -5.23
CA LEU A 129 0.19 -9.49 -4.25
C LEU A 129 1.56 -8.87 -3.93
N VAL A 130 2.64 -9.53 -4.34
CA VAL A 130 4.01 -9.05 -4.21
C VAL A 130 4.80 -9.32 -5.48
N VAL A 131 5.92 -8.63 -5.63
CA VAL A 131 6.89 -8.85 -6.71
C VAL A 131 8.30 -8.80 -6.16
N LYS A 132 9.16 -9.72 -6.61
CA LYS A 132 10.60 -9.68 -6.36
C LYS A 132 11.23 -8.71 -7.35
N LEU A 133 11.77 -7.61 -6.87
CA LEU A 133 12.37 -6.58 -7.71
C LEU A 133 13.73 -7.04 -8.26
N PRO A 134 14.14 -6.53 -9.44
CA PRO A 134 15.49 -6.72 -9.91
C PRO A 134 16.48 -6.15 -8.88
N ARG A 135 17.67 -6.74 -8.84
CA ARG A 135 18.72 -6.32 -7.91
C ARG A 135 19.18 -4.91 -8.27
N ALA A 136 19.14 -3.99 -7.31
CA ALA A 136 19.68 -2.65 -7.50
C ALA A 136 21.20 -2.68 -7.72
N PRO A 137 21.77 -1.74 -8.50
CA PRO A 137 23.22 -1.63 -8.68
C PRO A 137 23.94 -1.54 -7.33
N GLY A 138 24.97 -2.38 -7.12
CA GLY A 138 25.78 -2.38 -5.89
C GLY A 138 25.18 -3.14 -4.70
N MET A 139 23.86 -3.35 -4.65
CA MET A 139 23.24 -4.16 -3.59
C MET A 139 23.53 -5.63 -3.80
N ARG A 140 23.51 -6.47 -2.75
CA ARG A 140 23.72 -7.94 -2.87
C ARG A 140 22.43 -8.74 -2.88
N GLU A 141 21.39 -8.20 -2.25
CA GLU A 141 20.11 -8.86 -2.05
C GLU A 141 19.01 -8.19 -2.88
N GLN A 142 17.99 -8.96 -3.24
CA GLN A 142 16.79 -8.44 -3.90
C GLN A 142 15.79 -7.96 -2.84
N ARG A 143 14.99 -6.96 -3.23
CA ARG A 143 13.89 -6.44 -2.41
C ARG A 143 12.56 -6.94 -2.93
N TRP A 144 11.61 -7.11 -2.04
CA TRP A 144 10.22 -7.44 -2.34
C TRP A 144 9.36 -6.19 -2.19
N ALA A 145 8.42 -5.98 -3.11
CA ALA A 145 7.44 -4.90 -3.04
C ALA A 145 6.02 -5.46 -3.11
N HIS A 146 5.04 -4.78 -2.50
CA HIS A 146 3.63 -5.16 -2.62
C HIS A 146 3.00 -4.58 -3.89
N LEU A 147 1.96 -5.23 -4.41
CA LEU A 147 1.21 -4.80 -5.61
C LEU A 147 -0.18 -4.23 -5.29
N LEU A 148 -0.51 -4.06 -4.01
CA LEU A 148 -1.81 -3.55 -3.55
C LEU A 148 -2.14 -2.12 -4.04
N CYS A 149 -1.13 -1.35 -4.44
CA CYS A 149 -1.27 0.01 -4.98
C CYS A 149 -0.98 0.07 -6.50
N GLY A 150 -1.04 -1.06 -7.19
CA GLY A 150 -0.73 -1.19 -8.61
C GLY A 150 0.70 -1.67 -8.89
N PRO A 151 1.11 -1.70 -10.17
CA PRO A 151 2.43 -2.16 -10.57
C PRO A 151 3.56 -1.32 -9.98
N VAL A 152 4.58 -1.99 -9.46
CA VAL A 152 5.79 -1.35 -8.92
C VAL A 152 6.87 -1.37 -9.99
N GLU A 153 7.45 -0.20 -10.27
CA GLU A 153 8.55 -0.09 -11.22
C GLU A 153 9.90 -0.47 -10.60
N ALA A 154 10.81 -0.97 -11.45
CA ALA A 154 12.15 -1.39 -11.05
C ALA A 154 13.00 -0.27 -10.42
N SER A 155 12.68 1.00 -10.65
CA SER A 155 13.34 2.15 -10.02
C SER A 155 13.19 2.15 -8.49
N GLN A 156 12.13 1.55 -7.95
CA GLN A 156 11.93 1.40 -6.50
C GLN A 156 12.82 0.31 -5.87
N ALA A 157 13.58 -0.44 -6.67
CA ALA A 157 14.51 -1.45 -6.17
C ALA A 157 15.69 -0.84 -5.40
N ALA A 158 16.00 0.44 -5.64
CA ALA A 158 17.15 1.09 -5.02
C ALA A 158 16.96 1.34 -3.51
N GLY A 159 15.71 1.38 -3.01
CA GLY A 159 15.44 1.96 -1.70
C GLY A 159 15.75 3.46 -1.72
N ASP A 160 14.84 4.27 -1.21
CA ASP A 160 15.02 5.72 -1.19
C ASP A 160 16.00 6.11 -0.07
N GLU A 161 17.28 5.72 -0.20
CA GLU A 161 18.38 6.35 0.57
C GLU A 161 18.65 7.79 0.10
N SER A 162 17.82 8.31 -0.82
CA SER A 162 18.01 9.58 -1.51
C SER A 162 16.89 10.59 -1.21
N ALA A 163 16.26 10.52 -0.03
CA ALA A 163 15.28 11.53 0.40
C ALA A 163 15.88 12.96 0.58
N ASP A 164 17.20 13.12 0.46
CA ASP A 164 17.91 14.41 0.45
C ASP A 164 18.67 14.69 -0.88
N ALA A 165 18.52 13.82 -1.90
CA ALA A 165 19.08 14.09 -3.21
C ALA A 165 18.06 14.89 -4.03
N VAL A 166 18.49 16.02 -4.59
CA VAL A 166 17.78 16.70 -5.68
C VAL A 166 17.41 15.64 -6.72
N PRO A 167 16.13 15.53 -7.13
CA PRO A 167 15.72 14.51 -8.08
C PRO A 167 16.64 14.58 -9.29
N SER A 168 17.24 13.44 -9.62
CA SER A 168 18.18 13.35 -10.73
C SER A 168 17.47 13.77 -12.02
N ALA A 169 18.22 14.31 -12.98
CA ALA A 169 17.65 14.68 -14.28
C ALA A 169 16.89 13.52 -14.94
N GLY A 170 17.25 12.27 -14.62
CA GLY A 170 16.54 11.07 -15.06
C GLY A 170 15.17 10.88 -14.42
N GLU A 171 15.03 11.13 -13.11
CA GLU A 171 13.76 11.04 -12.41
C GLU A 171 12.79 12.15 -12.84
N ILE A 172 13.30 13.37 -13.02
CA ILE A 172 12.52 14.49 -13.58
C ILE A 172 12.07 14.15 -15.01
N GLY A 173 12.95 13.57 -15.83
CA GLY A 173 12.61 13.11 -17.17
C GLY A 173 11.54 12.02 -17.19
N HIS A 174 11.61 11.07 -16.25
CA HIS A 174 10.62 10.01 -16.10
C HIS A 174 9.25 10.55 -15.66
N LEU A 175 9.24 11.43 -14.65
CA LEU A 175 8.04 12.15 -14.20
C LEU A 175 7.40 12.95 -15.33
N HIS A 176 8.19 13.67 -16.12
CA HIS A 176 7.71 14.43 -17.26
C HIS A 176 7.13 13.53 -18.36
N THR A 177 7.76 12.38 -18.61
CA THR A 177 7.26 11.39 -19.57
C THR A 177 5.92 10.82 -19.11
N ARG A 178 5.82 10.46 -17.82
CA ARG A 178 4.59 9.91 -17.24
C ARG A 178 3.47 10.95 -17.20
N LEU A 179 3.78 12.21 -16.88
CA LEU A 179 2.84 13.32 -17.00
C LEU A 179 2.31 13.45 -18.42
N HIS A 180 3.20 13.45 -19.42
CA HIS A 180 2.80 13.59 -20.82
C HIS A 180 1.93 12.41 -21.29
N VAL A 181 2.21 11.18 -20.85
CA VAL A 181 1.36 10.01 -21.14
C VAL A 181 -0.02 10.19 -20.51
N LEU A 182 -0.09 10.56 -19.23
CA LEU A 182 -1.36 10.77 -18.52
C LEU A 182 -2.17 11.92 -19.14
N GLU A 183 -1.52 13.03 -19.52
CA GLU A 183 -2.19 14.15 -20.18
C GLU A 183 -2.82 13.73 -21.50
N ASN A 184 -2.15 12.88 -22.28
CA ASN A 184 -2.68 12.32 -23.52
C ASN A 184 -3.85 11.36 -23.26
N GLU A 185 -3.74 10.47 -22.27
CA GLU A 185 -4.84 9.57 -21.90
C GLU A 185 -6.06 10.35 -21.41
N VAL A 186 -5.87 11.38 -20.59
CA VAL A 186 -6.95 12.26 -20.12
C VAL A 186 -7.60 13.00 -21.29
N ALA A 187 -6.82 13.46 -22.26
CA ALA A 187 -7.35 14.11 -23.46
C ALA A 187 -8.21 13.13 -24.30
N GLN A 188 -7.73 11.90 -24.51
CA GLN A 188 -8.46 10.87 -25.25
C GLN A 188 -9.75 10.43 -24.53
N LEU A 189 -9.68 10.26 -23.21
CA LEU A 189 -10.86 9.93 -22.40
C LEU A 189 -11.88 11.06 -22.43
N ARG A 190 -11.44 12.32 -22.34
CA ARG A 190 -12.33 13.49 -22.46
C ARG A 190 -13.02 13.55 -23.83
N ASP A 191 -12.31 13.30 -24.92
CA ASP A 191 -12.88 13.26 -26.26
C ASP A 191 -13.89 12.10 -26.43
N THR A 192 -13.54 10.92 -25.93
CA THR A 192 -14.44 9.75 -25.95
C THR A 192 -15.71 10.02 -25.17
N VAL A 193 -15.58 10.60 -23.97
CA VAL A 193 -16.70 10.99 -23.13
C VAL A 193 -17.56 12.05 -23.84
N GLN A 194 -16.96 13.06 -24.47
CA GLN A 194 -17.70 14.07 -25.24
C GLN A 194 -18.49 13.46 -26.40
N LYS A 195 -17.90 12.51 -27.13
CA LYS A 195 -18.58 11.78 -28.21
C LYS A 195 -19.79 11.01 -27.69
N LEU A 196 -19.63 10.29 -26.58
CA LEU A 196 -20.72 9.55 -25.94
C LEU A 196 -21.85 10.48 -25.46
N TYR A 197 -21.51 11.64 -24.85
CA TYR A 197 -22.51 12.63 -24.46
C TYR A 197 -23.30 13.16 -25.67
N ASN A 198 -22.62 13.45 -26.79
CA ASN A 198 -23.25 13.91 -28.01
C ASN A 198 -24.16 12.85 -28.65
N GLU A 199 -23.73 11.58 -28.71
CA GLU A 199 -24.51 10.47 -29.27
C GLU A 199 -25.75 10.14 -28.42
N LEU A 200 -25.66 10.30 -27.10
CA LEU A 200 -26.75 10.03 -26.16
C LEU A 200 -27.68 11.23 -25.93
N GLY A 201 -27.38 12.40 -26.49
CA GLY A 201 -28.15 13.63 -26.29
C GLY A 201 -28.14 14.12 -24.84
N LEU A 202 -27.08 13.79 -24.10
CA LEU A 202 -26.92 14.12 -22.68
C LEU A 202 -26.03 15.36 -22.52
N SER A 203 -26.36 16.24 -21.57
CA SER A 203 -25.52 17.38 -21.20
C SER A 203 -24.38 16.94 -20.27
N GLN A 204 -23.17 17.46 -20.48
CA GLN A 204 -22.03 17.16 -19.60
C GLN A 204 -22.29 17.62 -18.15
N PRO A 205 -21.93 16.82 -17.13
CA PRO A 205 -21.99 17.23 -15.74
C PRO A 205 -20.94 18.33 -15.48
N GLY A 206 -21.39 19.54 -15.14
CA GLY A 206 -20.52 20.67 -14.80
C GLY A 206 -20.66 21.92 -15.68
N GLN A 207 -21.55 21.91 -16.68
CA GLN A 207 -21.99 23.16 -17.34
C GLN A 207 -23.41 23.52 -16.86
N THR A 208 -23.48 24.27 -15.77
CA THR A 208 -24.55 25.23 -15.47
C THR A 208 -23.89 26.55 -15.10
#